data_AF-A0A183JFJ3-F1
#
_entry.id   AF-A0A183JFJ3-F1
#
_cell.length_a   1.000
_cell.length_b   1.000
_cell.length_c   1.000
_cell.angle_alpha   90.00
_cell.angle_beta   90.00
_cell.angle_gamma   90.00
#
_symmetry.space_group_name_H-M   'P 1'
#
loop_
_entity.id
_entity.type
_entity.pdbx_description
1 polymer ?
#
loop_
_entity_poly.entity_id
_entity_poly.type
_entity_poly.pdbx_seq_one_letter_code
_entity_poly.pdbx_strand_id
1 'polypeptide(L)'
;MAGGLFAISREYFNHLGKYDSGMEIWGGENLELSFKVWMCGGSLETVVCSVVGHIFRSRSPYKWNINVKDPLKRNLLRLADVWLDDYKRFYHARIGFNTIDFGDVSERKALREKLKCHSFDWYLTNVYPELFVPSKALASGDVSFFLSYIFCFLRNSMFKHELFPKLCLQFVLFFYN
;
A
#
# COMPACT_ATOMS: atom_id res chain seq x y z
N MET A 1 4.02 0.66 7.26
CA MET A 1 4.40 -0.53 8.08
C MET A 1 4.22 -1.83 7.29
N ALA A 2 4.78 -2.94 7.78
CA ALA A 2 4.63 -4.27 7.14
C ALA A 2 3.28 -4.96 7.45
N GLY A 3 2.60 -4.60 8.55
CA GLY A 3 1.20 -4.95 8.84
C GLY A 3 0.95 -6.21 9.68
N GLY A 4 1.87 -7.18 9.69
CA GLY A 4 1.67 -8.42 10.45
C GLY A 4 1.90 -8.30 11.96
N LEU A 5 2.72 -7.34 12.40
CA LEU A 5 3.06 -7.12 13.81
C LEU A 5 3.01 -5.63 14.12
N PHE A 6 2.11 -5.23 15.01
CA PHE A 6 1.99 -3.87 15.50
C PHE A 6 1.15 -3.83 16.78
N ALA A 7 1.18 -2.70 17.48
CA ALA A 7 0.27 -2.41 18.58
C ALA A 7 -0.42 -1.07 18.39
N ILE A 8 -1.74 -1.06 18.58
CA ILE A 8 -2.60 0.11 18.45
C ILE A 8 -3.61 0.12 19.59
N SER A 9 -3.97 1.31 20.09
CA SER A 9 -5.09 1.44 21.02
C SER A 9 -6.38 0.90 20.37
N ARG A 10 -7.15 0.10 21.11
CA ARG A 10 -8.43 -0.43 20.64
C ARG A 10 -9.41 0.68 20.29
N GLU A 11 -9.45 1.74 21.10
CA GLU A 11 -10.32 2.89 20.88
C GLU A 11 -9.91 3.65 19.62
N TYR A 12 -8.61 3.88 19.44
CA TYR A 12 -8.09 4.53 18.24
C TYR A 12 -8.32 3.69 16.97
N PHE A 13 -8.15 2.37 17.05
CA PHE A 13 -8.45 1.47 15.95
C PHE A 13 -9.93 1.49 15.55
N ASN A 14 -10.85 1.60 16.53
CA ASN A 14 -12.27 1.78 16.27
C ASN A 14 -12.56 3.16 15.67
N HIS A 15 -11.92 4.21 16.16
CA HIS A 15 -12.06 5.58 15.67
C HIS A 15 -11.66 5.69 14.19
N LEU A 16 -10.57 5.02 13.79
CA LEU A 16 -10.11 4.92 12.40
C LEU A 16 -10.98 4.02 11.51
N GLY A 17 -12.10 3.49 12.03
CA GLY A 17 -13.02 2.65 11.27
C GLY A 17 -12.51 1.24 10.97
N LYS A 18 -11.55 0.73 11.77
CA LYS A 18 -10.94 -0.61 11.67
C LYS A 18 -10.37 -0.86 10.26
N TYR A 19 -10.14 -2.12 9.87
CA TYR A 19 -9.82 -2.46 8.49
C TYR A 19 -11.02 -2.28 7.56
N ASP A 20 -10.74 -2.05 6.28
CA ASP A 20 -11.77 -2.11 5.24
C ASP A 20 -12.34 -3.53 5.15
N SER A 21 -13.60 -3.71 5.56
CA SER A 21 -14.31 -4.98 5.51
C SER A 21 -14.51 -5.50 4.10
N GLY A 22 -14.35 -4.64 3.09
CA GLY A 22 -14.35 -5.05 1.70
C GLY A 22 -13.05 -5.71 1.27
N MET A 23 -11.95 -5.65 2.02
CA MET A 23 -10.71 -6.34 1.65
C MET A 23 -10.80 -7.86 1.87
N GLU A 24 -10.27 -8.63 0.92
CA GLU A 24 -10.33 -10.09 0.95
C GLU A 24 -8.96 -10.74 1.10
N ILE A 25 -8.91 -11.78 1.93
CA ILE A 25 -7.78 -12.70 2.13
C ILE A 25 -6.50 -12.03 2.63
N TRP A 26 -5.74 -11.39 1.74
CA TRP A 26 -4.40 -10.91 2.04
C TRP A 26 -3.93 -9.86 1.03
N GLY A 27 -3.32 -8.81 1.57
CA GLY A 27 -2.53 -7.85 0.84
C GLY A 27 -3.24 -6.50 0.68
N GLY A 28 -2.49 -5.42 0.93
CA GLY A 28 -2.96 -4.05 0.82
C GLY A 28 -3.45 -3.46 2.15
N GLU A 29 -3.87 -4.28 3.12
CA GLU A 29 -4.38 -3.83 4.40
C GLU A 29 -3.33 -3.07 5.23
N ASN A 30 -2.06 -3.47 5.10
CA ASN A 30 -0.94 -2.83 5.78
C ASN A 30 -0.70 -1.41 5.25
N LEU A 31 -0.85 -1.20 3.94
CA LEU A 31 -0.74 0.12 3.31
C LEU A 31 -1.95 0.98 3.65
N GLU A 32 -3.14 0.40 3.61
CA GLU A 32 -4.39 1.10 3.91
C GLU A 32 -4.42 1.62 5.35
N LEU A 33 -4.04 0.79 6.33
CA LEU A 33 -3.92 1.25 7.71
C LEU A 33 -2.79 2.26 7.88
N SER A 34 -1.68 2.11 7.14
CA SER A 34 -0.58 3.10 7.20
C SER A 34 -1.04 4.48 6.73
N PHE A 35 -1.76 4.55 5.62
CA PHE A 35 -2.28 5.82 5.08
C PHE A 35 -3.33 6.44 5.99
N LYS A 36 -4.27 5.64 6.51
CA LYS A 36 -5.23 6.12 7.52
C LYS A 36 -4.54 6.82 8.68
N VAL A 37 -3.55 6.17 9.28
CA VAL A 37 -2.95 6.70 10.50
C VAL A 37 -2.21 7.98 10.23
N TRP A 38 -1.36 8.02 9.21
CA TRP A 38 -0.63 9.24 8.88
C TRP A 38 -1.54 10.38 8.42
N MET A 39 -2.48 10.09 7.52
CA MET A 39 -3.30 11.13 6.91
C MET A 39 -4.40 11.61 7.87
N CYS A 40 -4.83 10.81 8.84
CA CYS A 40 -5.88 11.18 9.80
C CYS A 40 -5.35 11.60 11.17
N GLY A 41 -4.08 12.02 11.26
CA GLY A 41 -3.52 12.72 12.43
C GLY A 41 -2.78 11.86 13.46
N GLY A 42 -2.53 10.59 13.19
CA GLY A 42 -1.65 9.74 14.02
C GLY A 42 -0.25 9.59 13.45
N SER A 43 0.59 8.83 14.16
CA SER A 43 1.94 8.46 13.70
C SER A 43 2.13 6.94 13.65
N LEU A 44 3.04 6.51 12.78
CA LEU A 44 3.56 5.14 12.76
C LEU A 44 5.00 5.16 13.24
N GLU A 45 5.28 4.48 14.34
CA GLU A 45 6.60 4.50 14.96
C GLU A 45 7.15 3.11 15.12
N THR A 46 8.39 2.95 14.68
CA THR A 46 9.10 1.68 14.83
C THR A 46 9.92 1.70 16.12
N VAL A 47 9.53 0.91 17.11
CA VAL A 47 10.18 0.89 18.42
C VAL A 47 11.32 -0.12 18.44
N VAL A 48 12.54 0.41 18.39
CA VAL A 48 13.76 -0.39 18.27
C VAL A 48 14.03 -1.33 19.45
N CYS A 49 13.49 -1.01 20.63
CA CYS A 49 13.61 -1.84 21.84
C CYS A 49 12.64 -3.04 21.85
N SER A 50 11.63 -3.05 20.98
CA SER A 50 10.66 -4.15 20.87
C SER A 50 11.01 -5.02 19.66
N VAL A 51 11.60 -6.18 19.95
CA VAL A 51 12.14 -7.10 18.95
C VAL A 51 11.28 -8.35 18.90
N VAL A 52 10.72 -8.66 17.73
CA VAL A 52 9.94 -9.86 17.50
C VAL A 52 10.46 -10.59 16.25
N GLY A 53 10.83 -11.86 16.42
CA GLY A 53 11.27 -12.70 15.30
C GLY A 53 10.09 -13.12 14.42
N HIS A 54 10.22 -12.95 13.10
CA HIS A 54 9.24 -13.42 12.12
C HIS A 54 9.91 -14.38 11.12
N ILE A 55 9.31 -15.55 10.91
CA ILE A 55 9.80 -16.52 9.91
C ILE A 55 9.26 -16.13 8.54
N PHE A 56 10.10 -15.50 7.73
CA PHE A 56 9.75 -15.16 6.36
C PHE A 56 9.61 -16.41 5.50
N ARG A 57 8.51 -16.49 4.75
CA ARG A 57 8.22 -17.56 3.79
C ARG A 57 8.31 -16.99 2.38
N SER A 58 8.80 -17.81 1.45
CA SER A 58 8.88 -17.43 0.03
C SER A 58 7.54 -17.55 -0.70
N ARG A 59 6.60 -18.35 -0.18
CA ARG A 59 5.27 -18.59 -0.77
C ARG A 59 4.21 -18.74 0.33
N SER A 60 2.97 -18.33 0.04
CA SER A 60 1.84 -18.60 0.93
C SER A 60 1.54 -20.10 0.95
N PRO A 61 1.43 -20.74 2.13
CA PRO A 61 1.12 -22.16 2.23
C PRO A 61 -0.38 -22.46 2.14
N TYR A 62 -1.24 -21.44 2.13
CA TYR A 62 -2.68 -21.62 2.14
C TYR A 62 -3.25 -21.77 0.73
N LYS A 63 -4.10 -22.78 0.54
CA LYS A 63 -4.97 -22.88 -0.65
C LYS A 63 -6.19 -22.01 -0.41
N TRP A 64 -6.34 -20.97 -1.20
CA TRP A 64 -7.46 -20.05 -1.09
C TRP A 64 -8.63 -20.56 -1.93
N ASN A 65 -9.77 -20.81 -1.30
CA ASN A 65 -11.04 -21.01 -2.01
C ASN A 65 -11.62 -19.61 -2.29
N ILE A 66 -11.39 -19.09 -3.49
CA ILE A 66 -11.60 -17.67 -3.80
C ILE A 66 -12.82 -17.48 -4.70
N ASN A 67 -13.68 -16.53 -4.32
CA ASN A 67 -14.72 -16.01 -5.21
C ASN A 67 -14.18 -14.95 -6.19
N VAL A 68 -12.99 -14.41 -5.94
CA VAL A 68 -12.34 -13.34 -6.72
C VAL A 68 -11.05 -13.86 -7.37
N LYS A 69 -10.89 -13.63 -8.69
CA LYS A 69 -9.72 -14.09 -9.47
C LYS A 69 -8.37 -13.52 -8.99
N ASP A 70 -8.36 -12.31 -8.42
CA ASP A 70 -7.15 -11.63 -7.93
C ASP A 70 -7.47 -10.74 -6.72
N PRO A 71 -7.45 -11.31 -5.48
CA PRO A 71 -7.76 -10.57 -4.25
C PRO A 71 -6.80 -9.41 -3.99
N LEU A 72 -5.51 -9.58 -4.29
CA LEU A 72 -4.49 -8.56 -4.06
C LEU A 72 -4.75 -7.34 -4.94
N LYS A 73 -4.98 -7.54 -6.24
CA LYS A 73 -5.33 -6.44 -7.15
C LYS A 73 -6.60 -5.74 -6.70
N ARG A 74 -7.61 -6.50 -6.27
CA ARG A 74 -8.87 -5.94 -5.78
C ARG A 74 -8.65 -5.03 -4.57
N ASN A 75 -7.92 -5.50 -3.55
CA ASN A 75 -7.64 -4.73 -2.33
C ASN A 75 -6.82 -3.47 -2.62
N LEU A 76 -5.81 -3.57 -3.51
CA LEU A 76 -5.00 -2.42 -3.91
C LEU A 76 -5.80 -1.39 -4.72
N LEU A 77 -6.75 -1.80 -5.54
CA LEU A 77 -7.67 -0.88 -6.23
C LEU A 77 -8.59 -0.15 -5.24
N ARG A 78 -9.15 -0.85 -4.25
CA ARG A 78 -9.95 -0.22 -3.18
C ARG A 78 -9.13 0.83 -2.43
N LEU A 79 -7.92 0.47 -2.02
CA LEU A 79 -6.99 1.38 -1.38
C LEU A 79 -6.66 2.59 -2.27
N ALA A 80 -6.36 2.35 -3.55
CA ALA A 80 -5.99 3.40 -4.48
C ALA A 80 -7.12 4.41 -4.67
N ASP A 81 -8.36 3.94 -4.78
CA ASP A 81 -9.50 4.82 -5.01
C ASP A 81 -9.87 5.66 -3.78
N VAL A 82 -9.59 5.17 -2.57
CA VAL A 82 -9.90 5.88 -1.32
C VAL A 82 -8.77 6.80 -0.88
N TRP A 83 -7.50 6.39 -1.02
CA TRP A 83 -6.37 7.02 -0.32
C TRP A 83 -5.35 7.71 -1.22
N LEU A 84 -5.28 7.41 -2.52
CA LEU A 84 -4.22 7.95 -3.39
C LEU A 84 -4.62 9.21 -4.16
N ASP A 85 -5.85 9.72 -4.01
CA ASP A 85 -6.34 10.90 -4.75
C ASP A 85 -6.01 10.78 -6.26
N ASP A 86 -5.49 11.84 -6.88
CA ASP A 86 -5.09 11.84 -8.29
C ASP A 86 -3.87 10.95 -8.58
N TYR A 87 -3.10 10.56 -7.56
CA TYR A 87 -1.94 9.70 -7.69
C TYR A 87 -2.32 8.24 -8.01
N LYS A 88 -3.60 7.86 -7.85
CA LYS A 88 -4.09 6.54 -8.28
C LYS A 88 -3.83 6.26 -9.76
N ARG A 89 -3.73 7.30 -10.61
CA ARG A 89 -3.38 7.15 -12.03
C ARG A 89 -2.06 6.43 -12.26
N PHE A 90 -1.07 6.61 -11.37
CA PHE A 90 0.23 5.94 -11.49
C PHE A 90 0.10 4.45 -11.19
N TYR A 91 -0.73 4.09 -10.22
CA TYR A 91 -1.04 2.69 -9.94
C TYR A 91 -1.81 2.07 -11.11
N HIS A 92 -2.80 2.78 -11.67
CA HIS A 92 -3.57 2.33 -12.82
C HIS A 92 -2.67 2.12 -14.04
N ALA A 93 -1.77 3.06 -14.35
CA ALA A 93 -0.79 2.93 -15.43
C ALA A 93 0.11 1.70 -15.24
N ARG A 94 0.58 1.45 -14.00
CA ARG A 94 1.42 0.29 -13.68
C ARG A 94 0.73 -1.04 -13.92
N ILE A 95 -0.58 -1.13 -13.72
CA ILE A 95 -1.37 -2.34 -14.01
C ILE A 95 -1.90 -2.37 -15.45
N GLY A 96 -1.45 -1.45 -16.32
CA GLY A 96 -1.91 -1.35 -17.72
C GLY A 96 -3.38 -0.96 -17.84
N PHE A 97 -3.90 -0.16 -16.90
CA PHE A 97 -5.31 0.21 -16.78
C PHE A 97 -6.29 -0.98 -16.70
N ASN A 98 -5.78 -2.17 -16.37
CA ASN A 98 -6.58 -3.38 -16.18
C ASN A 98 -7.24 -3.38 -14.79
N THR A 99 -8.22 -2.50 -14.63
CA THR A 99 -9.08 -2.39 -13.44
C THR A 99 -10.10 -3.52 -13.43
N ILE A 100 -10.29 -4.14 -12.26
CA ILE A 100 -11.34 -5.12 -12.01
C ILE A 100 -12.41 -4.50 -11.12
N ASP A 101 -13.60 -5.10 -11.06
CA ASP A 101 -14.59 -4.72 -10.06
C ASP A 101 -14.03 -4.94 -8.65
N PHE A 102 -13.95 -3.85 -7.89
CA PHE A 102 -13.44 -3.83 -6.53
C PHE A 102 -14.52 -3.53 -5.48
N GLY A 103 -15.78 -3.46 -5.90
CA GLY A 103 -16.94 -3.20 -5.05
C GLY A 103 -17.04 -1.75 -4.58
N ASP A 104 -18.08 -1.48 -3.78
CA ASP A 104 -18.33 -0.13 -3.25
C ASP A 104 -17.30 0.27 -2.18
N VAL A 105 -16.85 1.52 -2.25
CA VAL A 105 -15.90 2.16 -1.31
C VAL A 105 -16.47 3.45 -0.70
N SER A 106 -17.76 3.74 -0.94
CA SER A 106 -18.41 4.98 -0.49
C SER A 106 -18.31 5.20 1.01
N GLU A 107 -18.51 4.15 1.82
CA GLU A 107 -18.33 4.23 3.27
C GLU A 107 -16.91 4.63 3.68
N ARG A 108 -15.90 4.14 2.97
CA ARG A 108 -14.48 4.43 3.28
C ARG A 108 -14.14 5.88 2.93
N LYS A 109 -14.70 6.41 1.84
CA LYS A 109 -14.58 7.83 1.48
C LYS A 109 -15.29 8.73 2.49
N ALA A 110 -16.52 8.39 2.88
CA ALA A 110 -17.26 9.13 3.90
C ALA A 110 -16.54 9.13 5.26
N LEU A 111 -15.89 8.03 5.63
CA LEU A 111 -15.05 7.97 6.83
C LEU A 111 -13.86 8.94 6.73
N ARG A 112 -13.16 8.96 5.60
CA ARG A 112 -12.02 9.87 5.37
C ARG A 112 -12.44 11.33 5.49
N GLU A 113 -13.60 11.69 4.94
CA GLU A 113 -14.20 13.02 5.06
C GLU A 113 -14.57 13.35 6.50
N LYS A 114 -15.23 12.42 7.20
CA LYS A 114 -15.64 12.58 8.61
C LYS A 114 -14.45 12.82 9.53
N LEU A 115 -13.35 12.10 9.33
CA LEU A 115 -12.11 12.22 10.09
C LEU A 115 -11.26 13.43 9.67
N LYS A 116 -11.67 14.15 8.62
CA LYS A 116 -10.95 15.32 8.07
C LYS A 116 -9.49 14.99 7.75
N CYS A 117 -9.25 13.82 7.18
CA CYS A 117 -7.90 13.37 6.86
C CYS A 117 -7.27 14.25 5.77
N HIS A 118 -5.95 14.41 5.84
CA HIS A 118 -5.14 15.10 4.85
C HIS A 118 -5.18 14.43 3.47
N SER A 119 -4.71 15.16 2.45
CA SER A 119 -4.54 14.65 1.09
C SER A 119 -3.33 13.72 0.99
N PHE A 120 -3.30 12.88 -0.05
CA PHE A 120 -2.13 12.07 -0.35
C PHE A 120 -0.92 12.92 -0.73
N ASP A 121 -1.15 14.10 -1.30
CA ASP A 121 -0.10 15.09 -1.56
C ASP A 121 0.58 15.56 -0.26
N TRP A 122 -0.21 15.83 0.78
CA TRP A 122 0.30 16.15 2.11
C TRP A 122 1.14 15.01 2.67
N TYR A 123 0.70 13.75 2.50
CA TYR A 123 1.46 12.57 2.92
C TYR A 123 2.83 12.51 2.22
N LEU A 124 2.87 12.69 0.90
CA LEU A 124 4.13 12.69 0.16
C LEU A 124 5.05 13.84 0.55
N THR A 125 4.50 15.00 0.92
CA THR A 125 5.31 16.16 1.29
C THR A 125 5.84 16.09 2.73
N ASN A 126 5.04 15.56 3.67
CA ASN A 126 5.33 15.65 5.10
C ASN A 126 5.78 14.32 5.73
N VAL A 127 5.35 13.19 5.16
CA VAL A 127 5.60 11.86 5.74
C VAL A 127 6.62 11.07 4.92
N TYR A 128 6.55 11.12 3.59
CA TYR A 128 7.46 10.36 2.72
C TYR A 128 8.05 11.17 1.55
N PRO A 129 8.76 12.28 1.83
CA PRO A 129 9.30 13.19 0.80
C PRO A 129 10.38 12.59 -0.11
N GLU A 130 11.05 11.54 0.33
CA GLU A 130 12.08 10.82 -0.43
C GLU A 130 11.48 9.90 -1.51
N LEU A 131 10.16 9.68 -1.53
CA LEU A 131 9.53 8.88 -2.56
C LEU A 131 9.56 9.61 -3.92
N PHE A 132 10.21 9.00 -4.90
CA PHE A 132 10.20 9.51 -6.27
C PHE A 132 8.80 9.39 -6.89
N VAL A 133 8.21 10.52 -7.27
CA VAL A 133 6.92 10.58 -7.97
C VAL A 133 7.14 10.66 -9.48
N PRO A 134 6.57 9.74 -10.29
CA PRO A 134 6.78 9.71 -11.74
C PRO A 134 6.32 10.96 -12.51
N SER A 135 5.46 11.82 -11.95
CA SER A 135 5.13 13.12 -12.59
C SER A 135 6.35 14.03 -12.77
N LYS A 136 7.42 13.81 -12.00
CA LYS A 136 8.69 14.54 -12.13
C LYS A 136 9.63 13.91 -13.16
N ALA A 137 9.25 12.79 -13.79
CA ALA A 137 10.06 12.12 -14.79
C ALA A 137 9.93 12.79 -16.17
N LEU A 138 11.04 12.88 -16.90
CA LEU A 138 11.06 13.38 -18.28
C LEU A 138 10.33 12.45 -19.26
N ALA A 139 10.37 11.13 -19.00
CA ALA A 139 9.69 10.11 -19.77
C ALA A 139 9.45 8.86 -18.90
N SER A 140 8.45 8.05 -19.27
CA SER A 140 8.15 6.75 -18.65
C SER A 140 7.63 5.80 -19.73
N GLY A 141 8.13 4.56 -19.76
CA GLY A 141 7.73 3.55 -20.73
C GLY A 141 8.78 2.47 -20.91
N ASP A 142 8.49 1.52 -21.79
CA ASP A 142 9.43 0.48 -22.20
C ASP A 142 10.42 1.03 -23.23
N VAL A 143 11.71 0.69 -23.07
CA VAL A 143 12.75 0.99 -24.06
C VAL A 143 12.97 -0.26 -24.91
N SER A 144 12.53 -0.20 -26.16
CA SER A 144 12.72 -1.26 -27.16
C SER A 144 13.69 -0.83 -28.26
N PHE A 145 14.54 -1.75 -28.73
CA PHE A 145 15.50 -1.46 -29.79
C PHE A 145 14.83 -1.53 -31.18
N PHE A 146 15.06 -0.53 -32.04
CA PHE A 146 14.39 -0.40 -33.34
C PHE A 146 14.64 -1.55 -34.32
N LEU A 147 15.71 -2.33 -34.10
CA LEU A 147 16.12 -3.47 -34.94
C LEU A 147 15.70 -4.84 -34.38
N SER A 148 15.07 -4.90 -33.21
CA SER A 148 14.58 -6.17 -32.65
C SER A 148 13.25 -5.98 -31.93
N TYR A 149 12.16 -6.31 -32.61
CA TYR A 149 10.79 -6.38 -32.06
C TYR A 149 10.61 -7.37 -30.89
N ILE A 150 11.69 -7.97 -30.38
CA ILE A 150 11.67 -9.11 -29.45
C ILE A 150 12.37 -8.77 -28.11
N PHE A 151 13.13 -7.68 -28.02
CA PHE A 151 13.85 -7.34 -26.78
C PHE A 151 13.40 -5.99 -26.22
N CYS A 152 12.52 -6.05 -25.20
CA CYS A 152 12.46 -4.99 -24.21
C CYS A 152 13.72 -5.09 -23.34
N PHE A 153 14.20 -3.97 -22.78
CA PHE A 153 15.16 -4.00 -21.67
C PHE A 153 14.48 -4.61 -20.44
N LEU A 154 14.21 -5.93 -20.49
CA LEU A 154 13.79 -6.70 -19.34
C LEU A 154 14.94 -6.62 -18.36
N ARG A 155 14.65 -6.10 -17.16
CA ARG A 155 15.56 -6.09 -16.03
C ARG A 155 15.84 -7.53 -15.58
N ASN A 156 16.61 -8.28 -16.37
CA ASN A 156 17.20 -9.53 -15.96
C ASN A 156 18.38 -9.16 -15.06
N SER A 157 18.14 -9.37 -13.76
CA SER A 157 18.99 -9.13 -12.60
C SER A 157 18.90 -7.73 -11.97
N MET A 158 18.66 -7.78 -10.65
CA MET A 158 18.82 -6.69 -9.69
C MET A 158 17.69 -5.65 -9.69
N PHE A 159 16.48 -6.04 -9.31
CA PHE A 159 15.79 -5.61 -8.08
C PHE A 159 14.90 -6.79 -7.72
N LYS A 160 15.46 -7.75 -6.96
CA LYS A 160 14.62 -8.65 -6.16
C LYS A 160 13.64 -7.75 -5.41
N HIS A 161 12.38 -8.15 -5.36
CA HIS A 161 11.37 -7.68 -4.42
C HIS A 161 11.94 -7.17 -3.09
N GLU A 162 12.36 -5.92 -3.03
CA GLU A 162 12.78 -5.22 -1.81
C GLU A 162 12.37 -3.76 -1.99
N LEU A 163 11.05 -3.55 -2.04
CA LEU A 163 10.42 -2.28 -1.62
C LEU A 163 10.45 -2.12 -0.09
N PHE A 164 11.04 -3.09 0.61
CA PHE A 164 11.62 -2.98 1.93
C PHE A 164 13.01 -3.58 1.82
N PRO A 165 14.09 -2.87 2.19
CA PRO A 165 15.33 -3.56 2.52
C PRO A 165 14.98 -4.62 3.57
N LYS A 166 15.74 -5.72 3.63
CA LYS A 166 15.67 -6.69 4.74
C LYS A 166 15.94 -6.00 6.08
N LEU A 167 14.95 -5.29 6.59
CA LEU A 167 14.88 -4.80 7.94
C LEU A 167 14.18 -5.89 8.74
N CYS A 168 14.79 -6.24 9.87
CA CYS A 168 14.06 -6.85 10.98
C CYS A 168 12.68 -6.20 11.07
N LEU A 169 11.62 -7.01 11.06
CA LEU A 169 10.26 -6.57 11.30
C LEU A 169 10.23 -6.00 12.71
N GLN A 170 10.34 -4.68 12.76
CA GLN A 170 10.55 -3.91 13.95
C GLN A 170 9.15 -3.45 14.40
N PHE A 171 8.85 -3.66 15.68
CA PHE A 171 7.51 -3.52 16.21
C PHE A 171 7.00 -2.09 16.01
N VAL A 172 5.87 -1.92 15.30
CA VAL A 172 5.31 -0.59 15.05
C VAL A 172 4.26 -0.26 16.11
N LEU A 173 4.51 0.79 16.88
CA LEU A 173 3.54 1.40 17.79
C LEU A 173 2.85 2.57 17.08
N PHE A 174 1.55 2.67 17.34
CA PHE A 174 0.70 3.74 16.84
C PHE A 174 0.46 4.72 17.96
N PHE A 175 0.93 5.96 17.81
CA PHE A 175 0.68 7.03 18.76
C PHE A 175 -0.37 8.00 18.21
N TYR A 176 -1.13 8.57 19.14
CA TYR A 176 -2.06 9.67 18.93
C TYR A 176 -1.75 10.74 19.97
N ASN A 177 -1.61 12.00 19.54
CA ASN A 177 -1.44 13.15 20.43
C ASN A 177 -2.80 13.74 20.78
#